data_AF-A0A3M2LLT7-F1
#
_entry.id   AF-A0A3M2LLT7-F1
#
_cell.length_a   1.000
_cell.length_b   1.000
_cell.length_c   1.000
_cell.angle_alpha   90.00
_cell.angle_beta   90.00
_cell.angle_gamma   90.00
#
_symmetry.space_group_name_H-M   'P 1'
#
loop_
_entity.id
_entity.type
_entity.pdbx_description
1 polymer ?
#
loop_
_entity_poly.entity_id
_entity_poly.type
_entity_poly.pdbx_seq_one_letter_code
_entity_poly.pdbx_strand_id
1 'polypeptide(L)' 'MIWRKSSYSASSGQEDCVELARVHRTIGVRDSKTRLAGHLLLDTTSFGVLVEHLKRDDATR' A
#
# COMPACT_ATOMS: atom_id res chain seq x y z
N MET A 1 -4.13 12.36 -9.76
CA MET A 1 -3.74 11.31 -8.78
C MET A 1 -3.88 9.96 -9.48
N ILE A 2 -2.79 9.22 -9.65
CA ILE A 2 -2.79 7.94 -10.37
C ILE A 2 -2.49 6.82 -9.37
N TRP A 3 -3.42 5.87 -9.26
CA TRP A 3 -3.29 4.68 -8.41
C TRP A 3 -2.55 3.58 -9.15
N ARG A 4 -1.61 2.92 -8.46
CA ARG A 4 -0.84 1.78 -8.98
C ARG A 4 -1.02 0.60 -8.04
N LYS A 5 -1.43 -0.54 -8.60
CA LYS A 5 -1.54 -1.81 -7.88
C LYS A 5 -0.15 -2.46 -7.77
N SER A 6 0.07 -3.22 -6.71
CA SER A 6 1.26 -4.07 -6.59
C SER A 6 1.28 -5.16 -7.69
N SER A 7 2.47 -5.51 -8.18
CA SER A 7 2.66 -6.63 -9.11
C SER A 7 2.48 -7.99 -8.44
N TYR A 8 2.56 -8.05 -7.11
CA TYR A 8 2.32 -9.27 -6.32
C TYR A 8 0.83 -9.63 -6.19
N SER A 9 -0.08 -8.71 -6.53
CA SER A 9 -1.53 -8.91 -6.44
C SER A 9 -2.13 -9.83 -7.51
N ALA A 10 -1.31 -10.44 -8.38
CA ALA A 10 -1.77 -11.14 -9.58
C ALA A 10 -1.30 -12.61 -9.73
N SER A 11 -0.37 -13.10 -8.90
CA SER A 11 0.41 -14.29 -9.26
C SER A 11 -0.03 -15.64 -8.67
N SER A 12 -0.99 -15.73 -7.73
CA SER A 12 -1.19 -17.01 -7.02
C SER A 12 -2.56 -17.23 -6.39
N GLY A 13 -3.63 -16.60 -6.89
CA GLY A 13 -4.97 -16.72 -6.30
C GLY A 13 -5.12 -16.05 -4.92
N GLN A 14 -4.02 -15.50 -4.39
CA GLN A 14 -4.02 -14.59 -3.24
C GLN A 14 -4.18 -13.16 -3.74
N GLU A 15 -5.34 -12.60 -3.45
CA GLU A 15 -5.74 -11.26 -3.84
C GLU A 15 -5.27 -10.25 -2.79
N ASP A 16 -3.96 -10.15 -2.56
CA ASP A 16 -3.42 -9.11 -1.69
C ASP A 16 -3.50 -7.77 -2.44
N CYS A 17 -4.55 -7.03 -2.11
CA CYS A 17 -5.13 -6.01 -2.96
C CYS A 17 -4.79 -4.61 -2.47
N VAL A 18 -3.53 -4.20 -2.46
CA VAL A 18 -3.16 -2.81 -2.11
C VAL A 18 -2.84 -1.98 -3.35
N GLU A 19 -3.38 -0.75 -3.40
CA GLU A 19 -3.00 0.28 -4.37
C GLU A 19 -2.34 1.47 -3.67
N LEU A 20 -1.32 2.02 -4.31
CA LEU A 20 -0.60 3.20 -3.86
C LEU A 20 -0.74 4.34 -4.86
N ALA A 21 -0.82 5.58 -4.37
CA ALA A 21 -0.81 6.77 -5.21
C ALA A 21 0.04 7.87 -4.58
N ARG A 22 0.84 8.55 -5.40
CA ARG A 22 1.52 9.78 -4.96
C ARG A 22 0.57 10.96 -5.08
N VAL A 23 0.37 11.69 -4.00
CA VAL A 23 -0.51 12.85 -3.89
C VAL A 23 0.27 14.02 -3.32
N HIS A 24 0.73 14.94 -4.16
CA HIS A 24 1.63 16.01 -3.70
C HIS A 24 2.83 15.46 -2.91
N ARG A 25 2.87 15.76 -1.60
CA ARG A 25 3.92 15.34 -0.64
C ARG A 25 3.52 14.15 0.23
N THR A 26 2.41 13.50 -0.09
CA THR A 26 1.88 12.34 0.63
C THR A 26 1.72 11.13 -0.29
N ILE A 27 1.58 9.97 0.34
CA ILE A 27 1.32 8.68 -0.26
C ILE A 27 -0.06 8.21 0.19
N GLY A 28 -0.95 8.01 -0.77
CA GLY A 28 -2.23 7.35 -0.56
C GLY A 28 -2.05 5.84 -0.57
N VAL A 29 -2.64 5.17 0.42
CA VAL A 29 -2.72 3.70 0.52
C VAL A 29 -4.19 3.32 0.60
N ARG A 30 -4.63 2.40 -0.26
CA ARG A 30 -5.99 1.88 -0.17
C ARG A 30 -6.07 0.41 -0.53
N ASP A 31 -7.14 -0.20 -0.07
CA ASP A 31 -7.54 -1.52 -0.49
C ASP A 31 -8.23 -1.45 -1.88
N SER A 32 -7.84 -2.36 -2.77
CA SER A 32 -8.32 -2.43 -4.17
C SER A 32 -9.75 -2.95 -4.25
N LYS A 33 -10.19 -3.74 -3.26
CA LYS A 33 -11.50 -4.39 -3.22
C LYS A 33 -12.57 -3.45 -2.64
N THR A 34 -12.16 -2.54 -1.77
CA THR A 34 -13.03 -1.63 -1.02
C THR A 34 -12.72 -0.17 -1.30
N ARG A 35 -12.63 0.21 -2.58
CA ARG A 35 -12.27 1.58 -3.02
C ARG A 35 -13.15 2.69 -2.43
N LEU A 36 -14.40 2.38 -2.06
CA LEU A 36 -15.36 3.32 -1.48
C LEU A 36 -15.20 3.49 0.04
N ALA A 37 -14.47 2.59 0.71
CA ALA A 37 -14.22 2.67 2.15
C ALA A 37 -13.22 3.78 2.53
N GLY A 38 -12.56 4.37 1.54
CA GLY A 38 -11.60 5.46 1.73
C GLY A 38 -10.16 5.04 1.48
N HIS A 39 -9.24 5.87 1.94
CA HIS A 39 -7.79 5.65 1.80
C HIS A 39 -7.04 6.34 2.93
N LEU A 40 -5.91 5.75 3.32
CA LEU A 40 -4.97 6.36 4.25
C LEU A 40 -4.05 7.31 3.48
N LEU A 41 -3.80 8.50 4.04
CA LEU A 41 -2.77 9.42 3.54
C LEU A 41 -1.64 9.46 4.55
N LEU A 42 -0.43 9.17 4.09
CA LEU A 42 0.79 9.21 4.89
C LEU A 42 1.76 10.20 4.26
N ASP A 43 2.49 10.98 5.04
CA ASP A 43 3.66 11.65 4.49
C ASP A 43 4.74 10.62 4.10
N THR A 44 5.73 11.07 3.35
CA THR A 44 6.79 10.19 2.83
C THR A 44 7.63 9.54 3.93
N THR A 45 7.80 10.20 5.07
CA THR A 45 8.59 9.67 6.19
C THR A 45 7.81 8.57 6.90
N SER A 46 6.56 8.81 7.26
CA SER A 46 5.70 7.80 7.88
C SER A 46 5.48 6.58 6.98
N PHE A 47 5.35 6.79 5.66
CA PHE A 47 5.28 5.67 4.72
C PHE A 47 6.57 4.84 4.70
N GLY A 48 7.73 5.49 4.76
CA GLY A 48 9.03 4.80 4.86
C GLY A 48 9.14 3.93 6.10
N VAL A 49 8.76 4.47 7.27
CA VAL A 49 8.74 3.74 8.54
C VAL A 49 7.80 2.54 8.46
N LEU A 50 6.58 2.72 7.93
CA LEU A 50 5.63 1.62 7.76
C LEU A 50 6.22 0.46 6.94
N VAL A 51 6.84 0.77 5.79
CA VAL A 51 7.44 -0.25 4.93
C VAL A 51 8.60 -0.97 5.62
N GLU A 52 9.41 -0.26 6.41
CA GLU A 52 10.49 -0.87 7.19
C GLU A 52 9.95 -1.87 8.22
N HIS A 53 8.89 -1.48 8.95
CA HIS A 53 8.23 -2.35 9.91
C HIS A 53 7.64 -3.59 9.25
N LEU A 54 6.90 -3.43 8.14
CA LEU A 54 6.31 -4.56 7.42
C LEU A 54 7.36 -5.57 6.94
N LYS A 55 8.51 -5.08 6.45
CA LYS A 55 9.62 -5.95 6.03
C LYS A 55 10.26 -6.70 7.21
N ARG A 56 10.34 -6.06 8.38
CA ARG A 56 10.87 -6.68 9.59
C ARG A 56 9.93 -7.77 10.10
N ASP A 57 8.62 -7.50 10.11
CA ASP A 57 7.60 -8.45 10.55
C ASP A 57 7.57 -9.69 9.63
N ASP A 58 7.70 -9.50 8.32
CA ASP A 58 7.83 -10.61 7.35
C ASP A 58 9.07 -11.47 7.61
N ALA A 59 10.21 -10.86 7.94
CA ALA A 59 11.43 -11.60 8.28
C ALA A 59 11.35 -12.40 9.60
N THR A 60 10.37 -12.08 10.46
CA THR A 60 10.13 -12.80 11.72
C THR A 60 9.03 -13.87 11.62
N ARG A 61 8.41 -14.01 10.44
CA ARG A 61 7.31 -14.95 10.18
C ARG A 61 7.78 -16.20 9.45
#